data_AF-A0A416GAW2-F1
#
_entry.id   AF-A0A416GAW2-F1
#
_cell.length_a   1.000
_cell.length_b   1.000
_cell.length_c   1.000
_cell.angle_alpha   90.00
_cell.angle_beta   90.00
_cell.angle_gamma   90.00
#
_symmetry.space_group_name_H-M   'P 1'
#
loop_
_entity.id
_entity.type
_entity.pdbx_description
1 polymer ?
#
loop_
_entity_poly.entity_id
_entity_poly.type
_entity_poly.pdbx_seq_one_letter_code
_entity_poly.pdbx_strand_id
1 'polypeptide(L)'
;LIFRRFFNSANRFKEYKVVLKMLDLNALSDMSILAVNTTYPDKTEENIERLINFFYNDTFFESSVLTSNDTEEKDSKVHRVEGCDTWGIDIENLRSIIDMNFENAYSAFQTALIIDYANRHKPAYEVFKQDMLSKRLINSKVIAKKEDFFRNFHNVLIQEFFMDGQRLPSNQYSEDGFIEKLSNGTKRSRLECMKIAEVFLQSPYSHSLTVWDKIKEHIKNGASDDTDDEYIDVDFKQVVTSEVKQVISEINNWFYGQCRFCDVPMAHLWLELLLFHYGHPYHTNIGNHKRYSYTAKKRKMCLDIFTLDKCRALYDWIPMLEYFIYDMQDNNRQMITRMCMDAIGKQLLHIVDEILEGSALVGINEFEWSINKELPNREEISVKKNQENIFLRMIKTLRDKFRKIRIF
;
A
#
# COMPACT_ATOMS: atom_id res chain seq x y z
N LEU A 1 25.61 6.33 -8.67
CA LEU A 1 26.61 6.02 -7.61
C LEU A 1 26.45 7.12 -6.59
N ILE A 2 26.26 6.80 -5.29
CA ILE A 2 25.65 7.63 -4.21
C ILE A 2 24.17 7.21 -4.03
N PHE A 3 23.62 6.67 -2.93
CA PHE A 3 24.07 6.38 -1.56
C PHE A 3 23.63 4.94 -1.18
N ARG A 4 24.57 4.06 -0.82
CA ARG A 4 24.32 2.83 -0.04
C ARG A 4 24.99 3.05 1.31
N ARG A 5 24.28 3.65 2.26
CA ARG A 5 24.68 3.57 3.67
C ARG A 5 23.87 2.46 4.32
N PHE A 6 24.40 1.25 4.18
CA PHE A 6 23.95 0.09 4.93
C PHE A 6 24.28 0.30 6.41
N PHE A 7 23.28 0.54 7.26
CA PHE A 7 23.39 0.29 8.69
C PHE A 7 22.64 -1.00 9.03
N ASN A 8 23.42 -2.05 9.26
CA ASN A 8 22.98 -3.30 9.85
C ASN A 8 22.64 -3.05 11.33
N SER A 9 21.36 -3.00 11.69
CA SER A 9 20.92 -3.18 13.08
C SER A 9 19.76 -4.19 13.15
N ALA A 10 20.08 -5.36 13.70
CA ALA A 10 19.19 -6.49 13.80
C ALA A 10 18.32 -6.40 15.07
N ASN A 11 17.25 -5.60 15.08
CA ASN A 11 16.03 -5.84 15.90
C ASN A 11 14.96 -4.75 15.70
N ARG A 12 14.44 -4.63 14.48
CA ARG A 12 13.37 -3.68 14.14
C ARG A 12 11.98 -4.31 14.43
N PHE A 13 11.09 -3.55 15.09
CA PHE A 13 9.76 -3.86 15.64
C PHE A 13 9.37 -5.34 15.83
N LYS A 14 9.71 -5.95 16.97
CA LYS A 14 9.27 -7.34 17.27
C LYS A 14 7.75 -7.45 17.44
N GLU A 15 7.12 -6.37 17.89
CA GLU A 15 5.71 -6.28 18.27
C GLU A 15 4.82 -6.41 17.04
N TYR A 16 5.16 -5.71 15.95
CA TYR A 16 4.39 -5.76 14.71
C TYR A 16 4.59 -7.06 13.93
N LYS A 17 5.74 -7.74 14.08
CA LYS A 17 5.99 -9.03 13.40
C LYS A 17 4.91 -10.06 13.69
N VAL A 18 4.36 -10.07 14.89
CA VAL A 18 3.27 -11.00 15.25
C VAL A 18 2.02 -10.69 14.43
N VAL A 19 1.65 -9.41 14.36
CA VAL A 19 0.48 -8.94 13.59
C VAL A 19 0.67 -9.23 12.10
N LEU A 20 1.80 -8.82 11.52
CA LEU A 20 2.09 -9.05 10.10
C LEU A 20 2.15 -10.55 9.77
N LYS A 21 2.74 -11.36 10.66
CA LYS A 21 2.77 -12.82 10.49
C LYS A 21 1.39 -13.46 10.57
N MET A 22 0.50 -12.93 11.41
CA MET A 22 -0.89 -13.38 11.49
C MET A 22 -1.64 -13.12 10.18
N LEU A 23 -1.42 -11.95 9.56
CA LEU A 23 -1.96 -11.61 8.23
C LEU A 23 -1.41 -12.55 7.15
N ASP A 24 -0.10 -12.83 7.15
CA ASP A 24 0.54 -13.76 6.21
C ASP A 24 0.01 -15.20 6.30
N LEU A 25 -0.36 -15.63 7.51
CA LEU A 25 -0.90 -16.97 7.75
C LEU A 25 -2.39 -17.08 7.42
N ASN A 26 -3.01 -15.99 6.92
CA ASN A 26 -4.44 -15.90 6.69
C ASN A 26 -5.26 -16.32 7.92
N ALA A 27 -4.79 -16.00 9.12
CA ALA A 27 -5.35 -16.52 10.37
C ALA A 27 -6.68 -15.87 10.79
N LEU A 28 -7.10 -14.81 10.09
CA LEU A 28 -8.38 -14.13 10.32
C LEU A 28 -9.47 -14.67 9.39
N SER A 29 -10.70 -14.63 9.87
CA SER A 29 -11.89 -14.88 9.06
C SER A 29 -12.03 -13.83 7.95
N ASP A 30 -12.90 -14.10 6.98
CA ASP A 30 -13.09 -13.23 5.82
C ASP A 30 -13.55 -11.83 6.23
N MET A 31 -14.47 -11.74 7.19
CA MET A 31 -14.78 -10.50 7.91
C MET A 31 -14.29 -10.63 9.34
N SER A 32 -13.46 -9.69 9.80
CA SER A 32 -12.80 -9.80 11.11
C SER A 32 -12.56 -8.44 11.76
N ILE A 33 -12.41 -8.48 13.09
CA ILE A 33 -11.90 -7.36 13.88
C ILE A 33 -10.53 -7.75 14.41
N LEU A 34 -9.54 -6.90 14.15
CA LEU A 34 -8.22 -7.01 14.72
C LEU A 34 -7.98 -5.83 15.65
N ALA A 35 -7.86 -6.10 16.95
CA ALA A 35 -7.47 -5.10 17.95
C ALA A 35 -5.97 -5.24 18.23
N VAL A 36 -5.19 -4.20 17.90
CA VAL A 36 -3.75 -4.14 18.14
C VAL A 36 -3.48 -3.11 19.22
N ASN A 37 -2.88 -3.57 20.31
CA ASN A 37 -2.55 -2.74 21.46
C ASN A 37 -1.04 -2.77 21.68
N THR A 38 -0.38 -1.64 21.44
CA THR A 38 1.06 -1.49 21.61
C THR A 38 1.36 -0.46 22.69
N THR A 39 2.60 -0.46 23.17
CA THR A 39 3.08 0.59 24.09
C THR A 39 3.74 1.67 23.26
N TYR A 40 3.52 2.94 23.59
CA TYR A 40 4.33 4.03 23.02
C TYR A 40 5.80 3.78 23.39
N PRO A 41 6.70 3.70 22.39
CA PRO A 41 8.09 3.40 22.66
C PRO A 41 8.77 4.58 23.34
N ASP A 42 9.89 4.31 24.00
CA ASP A 42 10.75 5.37 24.50
C ASP A 42 11.34 6.14 23.29
N LYS A 43 11.38 7.48 23.40
CA LYS A 43 12.01 8.35 22.40
C LYS A 43 13.52 8.10 22.42
N THR A 44 14.01 7.41 21.40
CA THR A 44 15.43 7.09 21.20
C THR A 44 15.80 7.41 19.76
N GLU A 45 17.09 7.66 19.50
CA GLU A 45 17.61 7.87 18.14
C GLU A 45 17.22 6.75 17.18
N GLU A 46 17.23 5.49 17.66
CA GLU A 46 16.82 4.35 16.86
C GLU A 46 15.34 4.41 16.44
N ASN A 47 14.45 4.85 17.34
CA ASN A 47 13.03 4.96 17.00
C ASN A 47 12.74 6.18 16.13
N ILE A 48 13.47 7.28 16.31
CA ILE A 48 13.38 8.45 15.43
C ILE A 48 13.79 8.07 14.01
N GLU A 49 14.94 7.41 13.86
CA GLU A 49 15.43 6.93 12.56
C GLU A 49 14.42 6.06 11.82
N ARG A 50 13.73 5.18 12.55
CA ARG A 50 12.69 4.31 11.99
C ARG A 50 11.52 5.10 11.43
N LEU A 51 11.03 6.09 12.18
CA LEU A 51 9.91 6.91 11.74
C LEU A 51 10.31 7.77 10.54
N ILE A 52 11.55 8.29 10.52
CA ILE A 52 12.11 9.00 9.35
C ILE A 52 12.09 8.07 8.14
N ASN A 53 12.65 6.87 8.25
CA ASN A 53 12.73 5.95 7.11
C ASN A 53 11.36 5.52 6.58
N PHE A 54 10.35 5.45 7.46
CA PHE A 54 8.97 5.16 7.07
C PHE A 54 8.33 6.35 6.33
N PHE A 55 8.30 7.54 6.95
CA PHE A 55 7.57 8.69 6.41
C PHE A 55 8.31 9.44 5.31
N TYR A 56 9.64 9.34 5.26
CA TYR A 56 10.41 10.15 4.32
C TYR A 56 9.97 9.90 2.90
N ASN A 57 9.70 8.64 2.52
CA ASN A 57 9.30 8.23 1.16
C ASN A 57 7.78 8.03 0.99
N ASP A 58 6.98 8.39 1.97
CA ASP A 58 5.53 8.19 1.94
C ASP A 58 4.85 9.28 1.11
N THR A 59 3.89 8.92 0.24
CA THR A 59 3.24 9.88 -0.68
C THR A 59 2.24 10.73 0.07
N PHE A 60 1.52 10.11 1.01
CA PHE A 60 0.63 10.80 1.92
C PHE A 60 0.81 10.26 3.32
N PHE A 61 0.78 11.11 4.34
CA PHE A 61 0.74 10.67 5.74
C PHE A 61 -0.08 11.62 6.62
N GLU A 62 -0.29 11.24 7.88
CA GLU A 62 -1.08 12.05 8.82
C GLU A 62 -0.39 13.39 9.12
N SER A 63 -1.11 14.51 9.07
CA SER A 63 -0.58 15.85 9.34
C SER A 63 0.01 16.00 10.74
N SER A 64 -0.39 15.12 11.66
CA SER A 64 0.09 15.01 13.03
C SER A 64 1.58 14.61 13.12
N VAL A 65 2.13 14.05 12.04
CA VAL A 65 3.57 13.80 11.91
C VAL A 65 4.32 15.13 11.82
N LEU A 66 3.80 16.09 11.04
CA LEU A 66 4.44 17.40 10.83
C LEU A 66 4.11 18.42 11.92
N THR A 67 2.92 18.32 12.49
CA THR A 67 2.39 19.33 13.42
C THR A 67 1.90 18.68 14.70
N SER A 68 2.03 19.38 15.82
CA SER A 68 1.44 18.97 17.10
C SER A 68 -0.07 19.23 17.19
N ASN A 69 -0.66 19.85 16.15
CA ASN A 69 -2.04 20.33 16.13
C ASN A 69 -3.01 19.24 15.65
N ASP A 70 -3.13 18.15 16.40
CA ASP A 70 -4.38 17.39 16.34
C ASP A 70 -5.44 18.24 17.03
N THR A 71 -6.45 18.70 16.28
CA THR A 71 -7.58 19.40 16.87
C THR A 71 -8.26 18.47 17.87
N GLU A 72 -8.27 18.82 19.16
CA GLU A 72 -8.91 18.03 20.24
C GLU A 72 -10.44 17.97 20.13
N GLU A 73 -11.01 18.41 19.00
CA GLU A 73 -12.46 18.39 18.78
C GLU A 73 -12.95 16.95 18.68
N LYS A 74 -13.95 16.63 19.49
CA LYS A 74 -14.63 15.33 19.44
C LYS A 74 -15.27 15.16 18.07
N ASP A 75 -15.02 14.02 17.41
CA ASP A 75 -15.43 13.70 16.04
C ASP A 75 -14.63 14.40 14.91
N SER A 76 -13.52 15.08 15.23
CA SER A 76 -12.58 15.54 14.20
C SER A 76 -11.83 14.37 13.56
N LYS A 77 -11.50 14.53 12.29
CA LYS A 77 -10.83 13.52 11.47
C LYS A 77 -9.39 13.92 11.24
N VAL A 78 -8.53 12.93 11.01
CA VAL A 78 -7.13 13.24 10.69
C VAL A 78 -7.03 13.84 9.30
N HIS A 79 -6.42 15.02 9.24
CA HIS A 79 -5.98 15.58 7.98
C HIS A 79 -4.75 14.81 7.49
N ARG A 80 -4.75 14.45 6.20
CA ARG A 80 -3.56 13.91 5.55
C ARG A 80 -2.91 14.97 4.70
N VAL A 81 -1.59 14.92 4.64
CA VAL A 81 -0.73 15.83 3.88
C VAL A 81 0.07 15.03 2.88
N GLU A 82 0.46 15.68 1.78
CA GLU A 82 1.40 15.13 0.84
C GLU A 82 2.79 14.91 1.47
N GLY A 83 3.57 14.05 0.83
CA GLY A 83 4.86 13.59 1.26
C GLY A 83 5.93 14.68 1.39
N CYS A 84 7.07 14.33 2.00
CA CYS A 84 8.15 15.26 2.30
C CYS A 84 8.67 16.03 1.06
N ASP A 85 8.63 15.42 -0.13
CA ASP A 85 9.11 16.03 -1.37
C ASP A 85 8.27 17.24 -1.79
N THR A 86 6.94 17.17 -1.74
CA THR A 86 6.08 18.32 -2.06
C THR A 86 6.37 19.50 -1.12
N TRP A 87 6.66 19.21 0.15
CA TRP A 87 6.95 20.23 1.16
C TRP A 87 8.41 20.70 1.17
N GLY A 88 9.28 20.11 0.34
CA GLY A 88 10.72 20.41 0.34
C GLY A 88 11.41 20.05 1.66
N ILE A 89 10.91 19.05 2.38
CA ILE A 89 11.45 18.60 3.66
C ILE A 89 12.52 17.54 3.41
N ASP A 90 13.78 17.88 3.66
CA ASP A 90 14.88 16.92 3.64
C ASP A 90 14.90 16.02 4.90
N ILE A 91 15.76 14.99 4.88
CA ILE A 91 15.89 14.01 5.98
C ILE A 91 16.23 14.66 7.33
N GLU A 92 17.06 15.70 7.35
CA GLU A 92 17.51 16.35 8.59
C GLU A 92 16.41 17.24 9.20
N ASN A 93 15.65 17.92 8.34
CA ASN A 93 14.46 18.66 8.74
C ASN A 93 13.37 17.71 9.23
N LEU A 94 13.13 16.59 8.52
CA LEU A 94 12.18 15.56 8.95
C LEU A 94 12.59 14.96 10.30
N ARG A 95 13.89 14.71 10.52
CA ARG A 95 14.40 14.26 11.82
C ARG A 95 13.99 15.21 12.94
N SER A 96 14.23 16.50 12.75
CA SER A 96 13.91 17.53 13.75
C SER A 96 12.40 17.57 14.04
N ILE A 97 11.57 17.44 13.01
CA ILE A 97 10.11 17.39 13.12
C ILE A 97 9.66 16.15 13.90
N ILE A 98 10.14 14.97 13.53
CA ILE A 98 9.80 13.70 14.21
C ILE A 98 10.30 13.70 15.65
N ASP A 99 11.47 14.29 15.92
CA ASP A 99 11.98 14.45 17.29
C ASP A 99 10.99 15.27 18.15
N MET A 100 10.46 16.37 17.62
CA MET A 100 9.49 17.22 18.32
C MET A 100 8.12 16.55 18.47
N ASN A 101 7.65 15.83 17.44
CA ASN A 101 6.31 15.24 17.36
C ASN A 101 6.30 13.71 17.53
N PHE A 102 7.27 13.15 18.24
CA PHE A 102 7.57 11.70 18.25
C PHE A 102 6.36 10.82 18.54
N GLU A 103 5.53 11.17 19.54
CA GLU A 103 4.34 10.37 19.88
C GLU A 103 3.30 10.38 18.74
N ASN A 104 3.07 11.52 18.10
CA ASN A 104 2.12 11.64 16.99
C ASN A 104 2.63 10.87 15.77
N ALA A 105 3.92 11.00 15.46
CA ALA A 105 4.55 10.23 14.39
C ALA A 105 4.46 8.71 14.64
N TYR A 106 4.70 8.25 15.86
CA TYR A 106 4.53 6.85 16.21
C TYR A 106 3.06 6.38 16.10
N SER A 107 2.13 7.21 16.55
CA SER A 107 0.69 6.95 16.47
C SER A 107 0.21 6.73 15.03
N ALA A 108 0.66 7.60 14.11
CA ALA A 108 0.37 7.50 12.69
C ALA A 108 1.03 6.26 12.06
N PHE A 109 2.31 6.03 12.38
CA PHE A 109 3.08 4.90 11.87
C PHE A 109 2.41 3.56 12.16
N GLN A 110 1.96 3.34 13.41
CA GLN A 110 1.32 2.09 13.79
C GLN A 110 0.11 1.77 12.91
N THR A 111 -0.77 2.77 12.73
CA THR A 111 -1.99 2.63 11.95
C THR A 111 -1.65 2.40 10.48
N ALA A 112 -0.78 3.24 9.91
CA ALA A 112 -0.38 3.17 8.51
C ALA A 112 0.28 1.82 8.16
N LEU A 113 1.24 1.37 8.96
CA LEU A 113 1.96 0.10 8.75
C LEU A 113 1.00 -1.09 8.58
N ILE A 114 0.01 -1.21 9.46
CA ILE A 114 -0.89 -2.37 9.43
C ILE A 114 -1.86 -2.26 8.26
N ILE A 115 -2.38 -1.06 7.98
CA ILE A 115 -3.30 -0.85 6.87
C ILE A 115 -2.59 -1.12 5.54
N ASP A 116 -1.45 -0.49 5.31
CA ASP A 116 -0.68 -0.68 4.08
C ASP A 116 -0.25 -2.14 3.92
N TYR A 117 0.23 -2.79 4.99
CA TYR A 117 0.60 -4.20 4.88
C TYR A 117 -0.59 -5.10 4.53
N ALA A 118 -1.73 -4.91 5.18
CA ALA A 118 -2.94 -5.72 5.00
C ALA A 118 -3.50 -5.61 3.57
N ASN A 119 -3.40 -4.42 2.98
CA ASN A 119 -3.99 -4.08 1.68
C ASN A 119 -3.02 -4.32 0.52
N ARG A 120 -1.73 -4.01 0.69
CA ARG A 120 -0.76 -3.95 -0.39
C ARG A 120 0.32 -5.03 -0.30
N HIS A 121 1.02 -5.12 0.84
CA HIS A 121 2.15 -6.05 0.98
C HIS A 121 1.73 -7.51 1.03
N LYS A 122 0.69 -7.80 1.82
CA LYS A 122 0.20 -9.15 2.03
C LYS A 122 -0.25 -9.83 0.73
N PRO A 123 -1.08 -9.23 -0.15
CA PRO A 123 -1.44 -9.90 -1.41
C PRO A 123 -0.25 -10.12 -2.34
N ALA A 124 0.66 -9.14 -2.49
CA ALA A 124 1.89 -9.31 -3.26
C ALA A 124 2.74 -10.48 -2.71
N TYR A 125 2.92 -10.53 -1.39
CA TYR A 125 3.66 -11.60 -0.75
C TYR A 125 3.01 -12.95 -0.95
N GLU A 126 1.69 -13.06 -0.77
CA GLU A 126 0.96 -14.32 -0.94
C GLU A 126 1.15 -14.91 -2.35
N VAL A 127 1.05 -14.07 -3.38
CA VAL A 127 1.15 -14.50 -4.78
C VAL A 127 2.58 -14.85 -5.17
N PHE A 128 3.57 -14.04 -4.78
CA PHE A 128 4.92 -14.15 -5.31
C PHE A 128 5.91 -14.91 -4.40
N LYS A 129 5.56 -15.23 -3.15
CA LYS A 129 6.45 -15.98 -2.23
C LYS A 129 6.75 -17.41 -2.69
N GLN A 130 5.87 -17.98 -3.51
CA GLN A 130 5.96 -19.36 -4.02
C GLN A 130 5.79 -19.40 -5.55
N ASP A 131 6.34 -20.46 -6.17
CA ASP A 131 6.35 -20.61 -7.63
C ASP A 131 4.95 -20.82 -8.23
N MET A 132 4.07 -21.55 -7.55
CA MET A 132 2.83 -22.03 -8.18
C MET A 132 1.93 -20.86 -8.62
N LEU A 133 1.62 -19.94 -7.70
CA LEU A 133 0.82 -18.75 -8.01
C LEU A 133 1.61 -17.74 -8.84
N SER A 134 2.88 -17.51 -8.50
CA SER A 134 3.76 -16.62 -9.26
C SER A 134 3.82 -16.98 -10.75
N LYS A 135 3.86 -18.27 -11.11
CA LYS A 135 3.90 -18.75 -12.49
C LYS A 135 2.58 -18.58 -13.26
N ARG A 136 1.47 -18.28 -12.58
CA ARG A 136 0.20 -17.95 -13.26
C ARG A 136 0.25 -16.52 -13.83
N LEU A 137 0.95 -15.61 -13.17
CA LEU A 137 1.00 -14.19 -13.53
C LEU A 137 2.31 -13.79 -14.22
N ILE A 138 3.45 -14.36 -13.79
CA ILE A 138 4.79 -14.00 -14.24
C ILE A 138 5.44 -15.17 -14.98
N ASN A 139 6.11 -14.85 -16.08
CA ASN A 139 6.90 -15.79 -16.86
C ASN A 139 8.10 -16.30 -16.04
N SER A 140 8.04 -17.60 -15.71
CA SER A 140 9.06 -18.28 -14.92
C SER A 140 10.49 -18.13 -15.43
N LYS A 141 10.68 -17.98 -16.76
CA LYS A 141 12.00 -17.82 -17.37
C LYS A 141 12.63 -16.47 -17.03
N VAL A 142 11.82 -15.43 -16.94
CA VAL A 142 12.29 -14.06 -16.67
C VAL A 142 12.67 -13.91 -15.20
N ILE A 143 11.88 -14.51 -14.30
CA ILE A 143 12.14 -14.46 -12.85
C ILE A 143 13.13 -15.52 -12.35
N ALA A 144 13.63 -16.40 -13.23
CA ALA A 144 14.57 -17.45 -12.87
C ALA A 144 15.88 -16.89 -12.27
N LYS A 145 16.29 -15.70 -12.74
CA LYS A 145 17.39 -14.91 -12.19
C LYS A 145 16.86 -13.60 -11.63
N LYS A 146 16.55 -13.59 -10.33
CA LYS A 146 15.89 -12.46 -9.67
C LYS A 146 16.69 -11.15 -9.76
N GLU A 147 18.02 -11.23 -9.70
CA GLU A 147 18.89 -10.06 -9.79
C GLU A 147 18.82 -9.41 -11.18
N ASP A 148 18.75 -10.24 -12.22
CA ASP A 148 18.58 -9.77 -13.60
C ASP A 148 17.18 -9.17 -13.80
N PHE A 149 16.14 -9.80 -13.23
CA PHE A 149 14.78 -9.26 -13.24
C PHE A 149 14.73 -7.87 -12.58
N PHE A 150 15.27 -7.71 -11.37
CA PHE A 150 15.24 -6.41 -10.71
C PHE A 150 16.07 -5.37 -11.46
N ARG A 151 17.24 -5.75 -11.97
CA ARG A 151 18.09 -4.82 -12.72
C ARG A 151 17.44 -4.34 -14.02
N ASN A 152 16.74 -5.23 -14.73
CA ASN A 152 16.21 -4.94 -16.06
C ASN A 152 14.78 -4.40 -16.05
N PHE A 153 14.04 -4.53 -14.95
CA PHE A 153 12.64 -4.08 -14.87
C PHE A 153 12.41 -3.18 -13.66
N HIS A 154 12.60 -3.68 -12.44
CA HIS A 154 12.29 -2.89 -11.23
C HIS A 154 13.12 -1.60 -11.13
N ASN A 155 14.42 -1.68 -11.45
CA ASN A 155 15.30 -0.51 -11.45
C ASN A 155 14.99 0.48 -12.58
N VAL A 156 14.33 0.05 -13.67
CA VAL A 156 13.86 0.94 -14.73
C VAL A 156 12.77 1.83 -14.16
N LEU A 157 11.78 1.23 -13.47
CA LEU A 157 10.74 1.98 -12.77
C LEU A 157 11.38 3.01 -11.83
N ILE A 158 12.31 2.58 -10.95
CA ILE A 158 12.99 3.51 -10.03
C ILE A 158 13.59 4.71 -10.77
N GLN A 159 14.22 4.49 -11.93
CA GLN A 159 14.83 5.56 -12.69
C GLN A 159 13.82 6.52 -13.32
N GLU A 160 12.77 6.02 -13.96
CA GLU A 160 11.70 6.85 -14.53
C GLU A 160 11.04 7.72 -13.46
N PHE A 161 10.75 7.13 -12.30
CA PHE A 161 10.24 7.84 -11.13
C PHE A 161 11.18 8.95 -10.64
N PHE A 162 12.50 8.73 -10.63
CA PHE A 162 13.47 9.79 -10.30
C PHE A 162 13.46 10.95 -11.31
N MET A 163 13.03 10.73 -12.55
CA MET A 163 12.94 11.76 -13.59
C MET A 163 11.61 12.52 -13.52
N ASP A 164 10.52 11.83 -13.18
CA ASP A 164 9.16 12.40 -13.12
C ASP A 164 8.77 12.95 -11.73
N GLY A 165 9.64 12.77 -10.72
CA GLY A 165 9.45 13.31 -9.37
C GLY A 165 8.39 12.58 -8.52
N GLN A 166 7.88 11.44 -8.98
CA GLN A 166 6.96 10.59 -8.23
C GLN A 166 7.77 9.45 -7.57
N ARG A 167 7.34 8.93 -6.40
CA ARG A 167 8.13 7.93 -5.66
C ARG A 167 7.59 6.52 -5.84
N LEU A 168 8.50 5.54 -5.93
CA LEU A 168 8.13 4.14 -5.78
C LEU A 168 7.88 3.76 -4.30
N PRO A 169 6.87 2.93 -4.05
CA PRO A 169 6.50 2.45 -2.72
C PRO A 169 7.49 1.47 -2.08
N SER A 170 8.22 0.69 -2.89
CA SER A 170 9.15 -0.32 -2.35
C SER A 170 10.30 0.25 -1.50
N ASN A 171 10.53 1.56 -1.52
CA ASN A 171 11.55 2.21 -0.69
C ASN A 171 11.09 2.45 0.75
N GLN A 172 9.77 2.53 1.02
CA GLN A 172 9.20 2.78 2.35
C GLN A 172 9.58 1.71 3.39
N TYR A 173 9.88 0.48 2.94
CA TYR A 173 10.15 -0.68 3.81
C TYR A 173 11.53 -1.31 3.64
N SER A 174 12.41 -0.64 2.90
CA SER A 174 13.76 -1.14 2.56
C SER A 174 14.61 -1.49 3.77
N GLU A 175 14.20 -1.10 4.97
CA GLU A 175 14.98 -1.28 6.18
C GLU A 175 14.32 -2.12 7.29
N ASP A 176 13.14 -2.74 7.20
CA ASP A 176 12.61 -3.40 8.43
C ASP A 176 13.32 -4.73 8.79
N GLY A 177 14.12 -5.33 7.91
CA GLY A 177 14.78 -6.63 8.15
C GLY A 177 13.83 -7.82 8.39
N PHE A 178 12.54 -7.62 8.72
CA PHE A 178 11.48 -8.63 8.65
C PHE A 178 10.92 -8.75 7.23
N ILE A 179 10.71 -7.61 6.58
CA ILE A 179 10.27 -7.53 5.18
C ILE A 179 11.33 -8.12 4.24
N GLU A 180 12.61 -7.89 4.53
CA GLU A 180 13.73 -8.40 3.73
C GLU A 180 14.10 -9.85 4.03
N LYS A 181 13.79 -10.37 5.22
CA LYS A 181 14.14 -11.75 5.59
C LYS A 181 13.30 -12.75 4.83
N LEU A 182 14.00 -13.72 4.24
CA LEU A 182 13.37 -14.90 3.69
C LEU A 182 12.68 -15.68 4.81
N SER A 183 11.41 -16.03 4.61
CA SER A 183 10.71 -16.90 5.54
C SER A 183 11.01 -18.37 5.21
N ASN A 184 10.96 -19.25 6.22
CA ASN A 184 11.21 -20.67 6.02
C ASN A 184 10.30 -21.26 4.93
N GLY A 185 10.92 -21.92 3.94
CA GLY A 185 10.21 -22.56 2.83
C GLY A 185 9.71 -21.62 1.73
N THR A 186 10.02 -20.32 1.79
CA THR A 186 9.72 -19.38 0.69
C THR A 186 10.95 -19.15 -0.19
N LYS A 187 10.72 -18.78 -1.46
CA LYS A 187 11.81 -18.47 -2.40
C LYS A 187 12.19 -16.99 -2.43
N ARG A 188 11.29 -16.14 -1.94
CA ARG A 188 11.39 -14.68 -2.04
C ARG A 188 10.99 -14.03 -0.72
N SER A 189 11.68 -12.94 -0.37
CA SER A 189 11.30 -12.08 0.74
C SER A 189 10.05 -11.27 0.42
N ARG A 190 9.47 -10.59 1.41
CA ARG A 190 8.30 -9.72 1.20
C ARG A 190 8.68 -8.54 0.32
N LEU A 191 9.87 -7.96 0.52
CA LEU A 191 10.39 -6.88 -0.32
C LEU A 191 10.53 -7.35 -1.78
N GLU A 192 11.11 -8.53 -2.00
CA GLU A 192 11.25 -9.08 -3.36
C GLU A 192 9.89 -9.30 -4.02
N CYS A 193 8.89 -9.79 -3.27
CA CYS A 193 7.53 -9.97 -3.78
C CYS A 193 6.86 -8.64 -4.14
N MET A 194 7.08 -7.59 -3.34
CA MET A 194 6.59 -6.24 -3.65
C MET A 194 7.18 -5.70 -4.95
N LYS A 195 8.51 -5.81 -5.12
CA LYS A 195 9.18 -5.38 -6.36
C LYS A 195 8.66 -6.12 -7.60
N ILE A 196 8.32 -7.40 -7.45
CA ILE A 196 7.71 -8.19 -8.53
C ILE A 196 6.28 -7.71 -8.81
N ALA A 197 5.50 -7.41 -7.76
CA ALA A 197 4.16 -6.86 -7.90
C ALA A 197 4.16 -5.50 -8.61
N GLU A 198 5.07 -4.60 -8.26
CA GLU A 198 5.24 -3.30 -8.94
C GLU A 198 5.50 -3.50 -10.44
N VAL A 199 6.48 -4.35 -10.81
CA VAL A 199 6.76 -4.66 -12.22
C VAL A 199 5.56 -5.33 -12.91
N PHE A 200 4.82 -6.19 -12.21
CA PHE A 200 3.62 -6.82 -12.74
C PHE A 200 2.52 -5.80 -13.07
N LEU A 201 2.21 -4.91 -12.13
CA LEU A 201 1.17 -3.88 -12.28
C LEU A 201 1.52 -2.86 -13.37
N GLN A 202 2.81 -2.57 -13.55
CA GLN A 202 3.32 -1.66 -14.57
C GLN A 202 3.47 -2.30 -15.96
N SER A 203 3.36 -3.63 -16.06
CA SER A 203 3.54 -4.35 -17.34
C SER A 203 2.65 -3.95 -18.53
N PRO A 204 1.47 -3.32 -18.36
CA PRO A 204 0.69 -2.80 -19.48
C PRO A 204 1.30 -1.57 -20.16
N TYR A 205 2.13 -0.80 -19.45
CA TYR A 205 2.61 0.51 -19.89
C TYR A 205 3.96 0.43 -20.60
N SER A 206 4.24 1.49 -21.35
CA SER A 206 5.54 1.67 -22.01
C SER A 206 6.54 2.20 -21.00
N HIS A 207 7.72 1.60 -20.97
CA HIS A 207 8.82 2.00 -20.11
C HIS A 207 10.10 2.11 -20.92
N SER A 208 10.98 3.01 -20.51
CA SER A 208 12.20 3.35 -21.20
C SER A 208 13.34 3.55 -20.20
N LEU A 209 14.53 3.07 -20.57
CA LEU A 209 15.72 3.17 -19.72
C LEU A 209 16.67 4.24 -20.26
N THR A 210 17.02 5.19 -19.41
CA THR A 210 18.00 6.25 -19.71
C THR A 210 19.43 5.71 -19.72
N VAL A 211 20.19 5.98 -20.80
CA VAL A 211 21.59 5.54 -20.93
C VAL A 211 22.57 6.60 -20.42
N TRP A 212 22.73 6.66 -19.09
CA TRP A 212 23.54 7.68 -18.39
C TRP A 212 25.00 7.81 -18.86
N ASP A 213 25.63 6.73 -19.30
CA ASP A 213 27.04 6.78 -19.75
C ASP A 213 27.19 7.54 -21.07
N LYS A 214 26.18 7.46 -21.96
CA LYS A 214 26.13 8.26 -23.18
C LYS A 214 25.78 9.71 -22.88
N ILE A 215 24.86 9.98 -21.96
CA ILE A 215 24.56 11.34 -21.50
C ILE A 215 25.80 12.03 -20.95
N LYS A 216 26.59 11.34 -20.12
CA LYS A 216 27.87 11.88 -19.61
C LYS A 216 28.88 12.15 -20.70
N GLU A 217 28.91 11.34 -21.75
CA GLU A 217 29.79 11.53 -22.90
C GLU A 217 29.36 12.75 -23.74
N HIS A 218 28.06 12.95 -23.92
CA HIS A 218 27.49 14.13 -24.59
C HIS A 218 27.74 15.42 -23.82
N ILE A 219 27.52 15.41 -22.49
CA ILE A 219 27.83 16.56 -21.60
C ILE A 219 29.32 16.92 -21.66
N LYS A 220 30.21 15.92 -21.71
CA LYS A 220 31.65 16.15 -21.84
C LYS A 220 32.05 16.76 -23.19
N ASN A 221 31.26 16.54 -24.23
CA ASN A 221 31.55 17.00 -25.58
C ASN A 221 30.94 18.38 -25.91
N GLY A 222 30.30 19.05 -24.95
CA GLY A 222 29.89 20.45 -25.07
C GLY A 222 28.67 20.69 -25.98
N ALA A 223 27.85 19.67 -26.22
CA ALA A 223 26.56 19.83 -26.89
C ALA A 223 25.56 20.58 -25.99
N SER A 224 24.75 21.48 -26.56
CA SER A 224 23.65 22.16 -25.86
C SER A 224 22.58 21.17 -25.42
N ASP A 225 21.85 21.51 -24.35
CA ASP A 225 20.75 20.74 -23.68
C ASP A 225 19.61 20.20 -24.59
N ASP A 226 19.65 20.41 -25.91
CA ASP A 226 18.64 20.00 -26.89
C ASP A 226 19.02 18.68 -27.61
N THR A 227 19.53 17.68 -26.89
CA THR A 227 19.69 16.33 -27.47
C THR A 227 18.53 15.45 -27.08
N ASP A 228 17.86 14.86 -28.07
CA ASP A 228 16.92 13.75 -27.90
C ASP A 228 17.57 12.73 -26.96
N ASP A 229 17.06 12.65 -25.73
CA ASP A 229 17.53 11.67 -24.75
C ASP A 229 17.46 10.27 -25.39
N GLU A 230 18.60 9.59 -25.52
CA GLU A 230 18.63 8.23 -26.04
C GLU A 230 18.10 7.26 -24.97
N TYR A 231 16.82 6.90 -25.11
CA TYR A 231 16.16 5.89 -24.30
C TYR A 231 16.20 4.50 -24.95
N ILE A 232 16.23 3.47 -24.12
CA ILE A 232 16.03 2.08 -24.54
C ILE A 232 14.63 1.65 -24.11
N ASP A 233 13.75 1.38 -25.06
CA ASP A 233 12.43 0.80 -24.77
C ASP A 233 12.58 -0.55 -24.08
N VAL A 234 11.93 -0.70 -22.93
CA VAL A 234 11.89 -1.94 -22.17
C VAL A 234 10.49 -2.53 -22.27
N ASP A 235 10.37 -3.64 -23.00
CA ASP A 235 9.09 -4.36 -23.09
C ASP A 235 8.82 -5.10 -21.78
N PHE A 236 8.03 -4.50 -20.89
CA PHE A 236 7.62 -5.17 -19.65
C PHE A 236 6.63 -6.30 -19.91
N LYS A 237 5.92 -6.36 -21.06
CA LYS A 237 4.97 -7.46 -21.33
C LYS A 237 5.68 -8.80 -21.36
N GLN A 238 6.99 -8.84 -21.68
CA GLN A 238 7.76 -10.08 -21.63
C GLN A 238 7.78 -10.76 -20.24
N VAL A 239 7.58 -9.98 -19.16
CA VAL A 239 7.62 -10.47 -17.77
C VAL A 239 6.39 -11.28 -17.40
N VAL A 240 5.24 -11.07 -18.06
CA VAL A 240 3.98 -11.73 -17.72
C VAL A 240 3.73 -12.96 -18.61
N THR A 241 2.81 -13.83 -18.16
CA THR A 241 2.41 -15.03 -18.90
C THR A 241 1.62 -14.70 -20.17
N SER A 242 1.43 -15.68 -21.06
CA SER A 242 0.62 -15.53 -22.28
C SER A 242 -0.81 -15.11 -21.96
N GLU A 243 -1.38 -15.64 -20.89
CA GLU A 243 -2.75 -15.37 -20.47
C GLU A 243 -2.88 -13.92 -19.99
N VAL A 244 -1.93 -13.43 -19.19
CA VAL A 244 -1.91 -12.02 -18.77
C VAL A 244 -1.64 -11.09 -19.96
N LYS A 245 -0.75 -11.46 -20.91
CA LYS A 245 -0.56 -10.69 -22.14
C LYS A 245 -1.87 -10.54 -22.92
N GLN A 246 -2.66 -11.60 -22.99
CA GLN A 246 -3.96 -11.59 -23.64
C GLN A 246 -4.93 -10.66 -22.91
N VAL A 247 -4.92 -10.67 -21.56
CA VAL A 247 -5.70 -9.70 -20.76
C VAL A 247 -5.28 -8.26 -21.12
N ILE A 248 -3.97 -7.96 -21.09
CA ILE A 248 -3.43 -6.64 -21.43
C ILE A 248 -3.84 -6.19 -22.85
N SER A 249 -3.82 -7.09 -23.84
CA SER A 249 -4.22 -6.74 -25.20
C SER A 249 -5.71 -6.49 -25.35
N GLU A 250 -6.53 -7.15 -24.55
CA GLU A 250 -8.00 -7.04 -24.63
C GLU A 250 -8.58 -5.94 -23.74
N ILE A 251 -7.87 -5.49 -22.70
CA ILE A 251 -8.34 -4.42 -21.79
C ILE A 251 -8.78 -3.18 -22.57
N ASN A 252 -8.02 -2.77 -23.60
CA ASN A 252 -8.36 -1.61 -24.41
C ASN A 252 -9.63 -1.79 -25.26
N ASN A 253 -10.05 -3.04 -25.48
CA ASN A 253 -11.31 -3.38 -26.16
C ASN A 253 -12.50 -3.38 -25.18
N TRP A 254 -12.25 -3.37 -23.87
CA TRP A 254 -13.31 -3.33 -22.86
C TRP A 254 -13.86 -1.90 -22.74
N PHE A 255 -15.18 -1.79 -22.96
CA PHE A 255 -15.93 -0.52 -23.12
C PHE A 255 -15.40 0.45 -24.19
N TYR A 256 -15.98 0.32 -25.38
CA TYR A 256 -16.23 1.45 -26.26
C TYR A 256 -17.19 2.43 -25.58
N GLY A 257 -16.66 3.53 -25.01
CA GLY A 257 -17.44 4.58 -24.36
C GLY A 257 -16.75 5.20 -23.14
N GLN A 258 -15.46 5.49 -23.29
CA GLN A 258 -14.45 5.82 -22.27
C GLN A 258 -14.77 6.97 -21.30
N CYS A 259 -15.94 7.61 -21.33
CA CYS A 259 -16.23 8.82 -20.54
C CYS A 259 -17.61 8.82 -19.87
N ARG A 260 -18.18 7.66 -19.53
CA ARG A 260 -19.48 7.59 -18.83
C ARG A 260 -19.39 7.74 -17.32
N PHE A 261 -18.19 7.55 -16.77
CA PHE A 261 -17.88 7.53 -15.35
C PHE A 261 -16.76 8.52 -15.07
N CYS A 262 -16.51 8.81 -13.79
CA CYS A 262 -15.48 9.77 -13.41
C CYS A 262 -14.11 9.39 -13.96
N ASP A 263 -13.67 8.16 -13.72
CA ASP A 263 -12.40 7.68 -14.22
C ASP A 263 -12.55 6.70 -15.39
N VAL A 264 -11.61 6.81 -16.31
CA VAL A 264 -11.36 5.79 -17.34
C VAL A 264 -10.57 4.66 -16.67
N PRO A 265 -11.06 3.41 -16.69
CA PRO A 265 -10.38 2.32 -15.99
C PRO A 265 -9.02 2.04 -16.65
N MET A 266 -7.95 2.24 -15.90
CA MET A 266 -6.59 2.00 -16.37
C MET A 266 -6.26 0.50 -16.39
N ALA A 267 -5.28 0.09 -17.20
CA ALA A 267 -4.96 -1.33 -17.36
C ALA A 267 -4.44 -2.00 -16.09
N HIS A 268 -3.70 -1.26 -15.25
CA HIS A 268 -3.18 -1.78 -13.99
C HIS A 268 -4.28 -2.22 -13.02
N LEU A 269 -5.46 -1.59 -13.03
CA LEU A 269 -6.59 -1.93 -12.16
C LEU A 269 -7.03 -3.39 -12.31
N TRP A 270 -7.06 -3.89 -13.55
CA TRP A 270 -7.43 -5.27 -13.83
C TRP A 270 -6.35 -6.26 -13.40
N LEU A 271 -5.08 -5.88 -13.52
CA LEU A 271 -3.97 -6.67 -13.00
C LEU A 271 -3.97 -6.67 -11.47
N GLU A 272 -4.29 -5.55 -10.84
CA GLU A 272 -4.40 -5.46 -9.39
C GLU A 272 -5.58 -6.30 -8.86
N LEU A 273 -6.72 -6.29 -9.55
CA LEU A 273 -7.84 -7.19 -9.26
C LEU A 273 -7.42 -8.66 -9.30
N LEU A 274 -6.63 -9.08 -10.31
CA LEU A 274 -6.07 -10.43 -10.40
C LEU A 274 -5.08 -10.71 -9.26
N LEU A 275 -4.24 -9.75 -8.91
CA LEU A 275 -3.31 -9.85 -7.79
C LEU A 275 -4.07 -10.06 -6.47
N PHE A 276 -5.17 -9.34 -6.26
CA PHE A 276 -6.00 -9.46 -5.05
C PHE A 276 -6.82 -10.74 -5.03
N HIS A 277 -7.33 -11.19 -6.17
CA HIS A 277 -8.02 -12.47 -6.29
C HIS A 277 -7.16 -13.63 -5.77
N TYR A 278 -5.88 -13.67 -6.18
CA TYR A 278 -4.92 -14.69 -5.70
C TYR A 278 -4.26 -14.34 -4.35
N GLY A 279 -4.15 -13.06 -4.02
CA GLY A 279 -3.39 -12.56 -2.89
C GLY A 279 -4.18 -12.46 -1.58
N HIS A 280 -5.51 -12.46 -1.66
CA HIS A 280 -6.42 -12.41 -0.52
C HIS A 280 -6.11 -11.22 0.42
N PRO A 281 -6.21 -9.97 -0.03
CA PRO A 281 -5.98 -8.80 0.82
C PRO A 281 -6.94 -8.80 2.02
N TYR A 282 -6.56 -8.08 3.07
CA TYR A 282 -7.46 -7.74 4.17
C TYR A 282 -7.82 -6.26 4.04
N HIS A 283 -8.83 -5.97 3.22
CA HIS A 283 -9.25 -4.60 2.99
C HIS A 283 -9.73 -3.94 4.27
N THR A 284 -9.16 -2.79 4.60
CA THR A 284 -9.51 -2.09 5.82
C THR A 284 -10.74 -1.23 5.58
N ASN A 285 -11.79 -1.46 6.36
CA ASN A 285 -12.93 -0.54 6.42
C ASN A 285 -12.57 0.62 7.35
N ILE A 286 -12.09 1.71 6.76
CA ILE A 286 -11.69 2.93 7.46
C ILE A 286 -12.88 3.59 8.15
N GLY A 287 -14.07 3.54 7.55
CA GLY A 287 -15.29 4.07 8.16
C GLY A 287 -15.66 3.44 9.52
N ASN A 288 -15.21 2.21 9.78
CA ASN A 288 -15.41 1.50 11.04
C ASN A 288 -14.13 1.42 11.90
N HIS A 289 -13.02 2.00 11.46
CA HIS A 289 -11.79 2.02 12.22
C HIS A 289 -11.95 2.81 13.52
N LYS A 290 -11.28 2.37 14.59
CA LYS A 290 -11.27 3.06 15.88
C LYS A 290 -9.87 3.12 16.46
N ARG A 291 -9.52 4.29 16.98
CA ARG A 291 -8.19 4.60 17.52
C ARG A 291 -8.33 5.20 18.90
N TYR A 292 -7.62 4.62 19.85
CA TYR A 292 -7.60 5.08 21.23
C TYR A 292 -6.17 5.17 21.76
N SER A 293 -5.98 6.00 22.77
CA SER A 293 -4.82 5.98 23.64
C SER A 293 -5.25 5.87 25.10
N TYR A 294 -4.44 5.25 25.95
CA TYR A 294 -4.72 5.19 27.38
C TYR A 294 -3.45 4.95 28.19
N THR A 295 -3.45 5.28 29.48
CA THR A 295 -2.29 5.01 30.35
C THR A 295 -2.50 3.70 31.13
N ALA A 296 -1.68 2.70 30.83
CA ALA A 296 -1.61 1.44 31.59
C ALA A 296 -0.52 1.54 32.65
N LYS A 297 -0.91 1.67 33.92
CA LYS A 297 -0.01 1.87 35.07
C LYS A 297 0.84 3.15 34.92
N LYS A 298 1.96 3.06 34.20
CA LYS A 298 2.92 4.16 33.97
C LYS A 298 3.23 4.41 32.49
N ARG A 299 2.77 3.54 31.59
CA ARG A 299 3.09 3.61 30.16
C ARG A 299 1.86 4.01 29.36
N LYS A 300 2.04 4.93 28.41
CA LYS A 300 1.02 5.27 27.42
C LYS A 300 0.90 4.11 26.43
N MET A 301 -0.32 3.75 26.09
CA MET A 301 -0.68 2.64 25.19
C MET A 301 -1.41 3.19 23.98
N CYS A 302 -1.20 2.54 22.84
CA CYS A 302 -1.77 2.86 21.54
C CYS A 302 -2.65 1.68 21.10
N LEU A 303 -3.97 1.89 21.02
CA LEU A 303 -4.94 0.87 20.64
C LEU A 303 -5.60 1.21 19.30
N ASP A 304 -5.42 0.35 18.31
CA ASP A 304 -6.13 0.40 17.04
C ASP A 304 -7.05 -0.80 16.88
N ILE A 305 -8.25 -0.55 16.36
CA ILE A 305 -9.25 -1.57 16.06
C ILE A 305 -9.55 -1.51 14.57
N PHE A 306 -8.97 -2.45 13.84
CA PHE A 306 -9.15 -2.62 12.41
C PHE A 306 -10.39 -3.48 12.16
N THR A 307 -11.26 -3.00 11.26
CA THR A 307 -12.28 -3.84 10.64
C THR A 307 -11.74 -4.26 9.29
N LEU A 308 -11.52 -5.55 9.11
CA LEU A 308 -10.87 -6.12 7.93
C LEU A 308 -11.85 -7.01 7.18
N ASP A 309 -11.86 -6.88 5.86
CA ASP A 309 -12.69 -7.69 4.95
C ASP A 309 -11.84 -8.23 3.81
N LYS A 310 -11.89 -9.54 3.55
CA LYS A 310 -11.24 -10.14 2.38
C LYS A 310 -12.02 -9.91 1.08
N CYS A 311 -13.20 -9.30 1.16
CA CYS A 311 -14.11 -9.05 0.05
C CYS A 311 -14.33 -10.30 -0.82
N ARG A 312 -14.46 -11.48 -0.17
CA ARG A 312 -14.60 -12.77 -0.87
C ARG A 312 -15.75 -12.78 -1.86
N ALA A 313 -16.85 -12.08 -1.56
CA ALA A 313 -17.97 -11.94 -2.49
C ALA A 313 -17.55 -11.37 -3.86
N LEU A 314 -16.64 -10.39 -3.90
CA LEU A 314 -16.08 -9.88 -5.16
C LEU A 314 -15.14 -10.91 -5.78
N TYR A 315 -14.14 -11.38 -5.03
CA TYR A 315 -13.08 -12.19 -5.60
C TYR A 315 -13.53 -13.60 -5.99
N ASP A 316 -14.55 -14.16 -5.35
CA ASP A 316 -15.18 -15.44 -5.72
C ASP A 316 -16.02 -15.34 -6.99
N TRP A 317 -16.43 -14.13 -7.37
CA TRP A 317 -17.12 -13.87 -8.64
C TRP A 317 -16.17 -13.73 -9.82
N ILE A 318 -14.89 -13.45 -9.57
CA ILE A 318 -13.87 -13.35 -10.62
C ILE A 318 -13.51 -14.78 -11.08
N PRO A 319 -13.61 -15.07 -12.39
CA PRO A 319 -13.30 -16.39 -12.90
C PRO A 319 -11.78 -16.65 -12.86
N MET A 320 -11.39 -17.89 -13.17
CA MET A 320 -9.98 -18.20 -13.40
C MET A 320 -9.41 -17.34 -14.53
N LEU A 321 -8.11 -17.03 -14.46
CA LEU A 321 -7.40 -16.17 -15.41
C LEU A 321 -7.69 -16.49 -16.89
N GLU A 322 -7.78 -17.78 -17.22
CA GLU A 322 -8.03 -18.28 -18.57
C GLU A 322 -9.42 -17.88 -19.12
N TYR A 323 -10.36 -17.56 -18.23
CA TYR A 323 -11.71 -17.10 -18.56
C TYR A 323 -11.97 -15.63 -18.22
N PHE A 324 -10.98 -14.94 -17.62
CA PHE A 324 -11.11 -13.57 -17.15
C PHE A 324 -11.57 -12.60 -18.25
N ILE A 325 -11.03 -12.75 -19.46
CA ILE A 325 -11.37 -11.91 -20.61
C ILE A 325 -12.83 -12.06 -21.00
N TYR A 326 -13.35 -13.29 -21.03
CA TYR A 326 -14.74 -13.53 -21.44
C TYR A 326 -15.74 -12.96 -20.44
N ASP A 327 -15.44 -13.05 -19.14
CA ASP A 327 -16.31 -12.48 -18.10
C ASP A 327 -16.23 -10.94 -18.11
N MET A 328 -15.03 -10.38 -18.28
CA MET A 328 -14.84 -8.94 -18.39
C MET A 328 -15.31 -8.36 -19.74
N GLN A 329 -15.73 -9.15 -20.72
CA GLN A 329 -16.42 -8.60 -21.90
C GLN A 329 -17.89 -8.28 -21.62
N ASP A 330 -18.48 -8.84 -20.57
CA ASP A 330 -19.86 -8.52 -20.17
C ASP A 330 -19.92 -7.17 -19.44
N ASN A 331 -20.76 -6.27 -19.94
CA ASN A 331 -20.88 -4.92 -19.39
C ASN A 331 -21.39 -4.91 -17.95
N ASN A 332 -22.28 -5.83 -17.56
CA ASN A 332 -22.82 -5.88 -16.20
C ASN A 332 -21.76 -6.40 -15.23
N ARG A 333 -20.99 -7.41 -15.64
CA ARG A 333 -19.86 -7.94 -14.88
C ARG A 333 -18.82 -6.86 -14.61
N GLN A 334 -18.39 -6.16 -15.66
CA GLN A 334 -17.47 -5.05 -15.51
C GLN A 334 -18.04 -3.95 -14.60
N MET A 335 -19.32 -3.59 -14.75
CA MET A 335 -19.96 -2.56 -13.93
C MET A 335 -19.89 -2.91 -12.45
N ILE A 336 -20.32 -4.12 -12.08
CA ILE A 336 -20.34 -4.57 -10.69
C ILE A 336 -18.92 -4.63 -10.13
N THR A 337 -17.97 -5.19 -10.88
CA THR A 337 -16.56 -5.24 -10.49
C THR A 337 -16.01 -3.84 -10.22
N ARG A 338 -16.26 -2.88 -11.12
CA ARG A 338 -15.82 -1.50 -10.95
C ARG A 338 -16.49 -0.79 -9.79
N MET A 339 -17.78 -1.03 -9.53
CA MET A 339 -18.46 -0.49 -8.35
C MET A 339 -17.82 -1.01 -7.05
N CYS A 340 -17.43 -2.29 -7.01
CA CYS A 340 -16.72 -2.84 -5.87
C CYS A 340 -15.31 -2.25 -5.72
N MET A 341 -14.57 -2.08 -6.82
CA MET A 341 -13.25 -1.45 -6.80
C MET A 341 -13.32 0.00 -6.34
N ASP A 342 -14.28 0.78 -6.83
CA ASP A 342 -14.55 2.16 -6.38
C ASP A 342 -14.86 2.21 -4.88
N ALA A 343 -15.73 1.31 -4.40
CA ALA A 343 -16.08 1.23 -2.98
C ALA A 343 -14.89 0.90 -2.08
N ILE A 344 -14.00 -0.01 -2.52
CA ILE A 344 -12.75 -0.34 -1.80
C ILE A 344 -11.77 0.82 -1.88
N GLY A 345 -11.57 1.40 -3.07
CA GLY A 345 -10.68 2.54 -3.31
C GLY A 345 -11.04 3.74 -2.44
N LYS A 346 -12.34 4.09 -2.34
CA LYS A 346 -12.83 5.17 -1.46
C LYS A 346 -12.63 4.93 0.04
N GLN A 347 -12.41 3.68 0.46
CA GLN A 347 -11.97 3.42 1.84
C GLN A 347 -10.49 3.78 2.03
N LEU A 348 -9.67 3.63 1.00
CA LEU A 348 -8.21 3.61 1.12
C LEU A 348 -7.51 4.82 0.47
N LEU A 349 -8.26 5.66 -0.26
CA LEU A 349 -7.73 6.82 -0.96
C LEU A 349 -6.93 7.73 -0.01
N HIS A 350 -5.70 8.07 -0.41
CA HIS A 350 -4.71 8.82 0.37
C HIS A 350 -4.27 8.13 1.67
N ILE A 351 -4.75 6.92 1.97
CA ILE A 351 -4.37 6.15 3.18
C ILE A 351 -3.36 5.06 2.83
N VAL A 352 -3.60 4.36 1.72
CA VAL A 352 -2.68 3.40 1.12
C VAL A 352 -2.33 3.94 -0.25
N ASP A 353 -1.04 4.15 -0.50
CA ASP A 353 -0.56 4.71 -1.75
C ASP A 353 -0.90 3.78 -2.93
N GLU A 354 -1.41 4.38 -4.02
CA GLU A 354 -1.59 3.77 -5.35
C GLU A 354 -2.47 2.50 -5.39
N ILE A 355 -3.32 2.25 -4.38
CA ILE A 355 -4.25 1.12 -4.41
C ILE A 355 -5.52 1.48 -5.15
N LEU A 356 -5.87 0.68 -6.16
CA LEU A 356 -7.05 0.85 -7.02
C LEU A 356 -7.17 2.28 -7.59
N GLU A 357 -6.05 2.87 -7.98
CA GLU A 357 -6.00 4.22 -8.52
C GLU A 357 -6.73 4.33 -9.87
N GLY A 358 -7.54 5.37 -10.05
CA GLY A 358 -8.38 5.50 -11.25
C GLY A 358 -9.61 4.58 -11.26
N SER A 359 -9.99 4.01 -10.11
CA SER A 359 -11.19 3.16 -10.00
C SER A 359 -12.50 3.95 -9.81
N ALA A 360 -12.46 5.28 -9.68
CA ALA A 360 -13.65 6.05 -9.30
C ALA A 360 -14.73 5.98 -10.38
N LEU A 361 -15.87 5.39 -10.03
CA LEU A 361 -17.00 5.25 -10.94
C LEU A 361 -17.92 6.49 -10.88
N VAL A 362 -18.13 7.00 -9.68
CA VAL A 362 -18.90 8.24 -9.41
C VAL A 362 -18.04 9.26 -8.68
N GLY A 363 -18.42 10.53 -8.80
CA GLY A 363 -17.68 11.65 -8.25
C GLY A 363 -17.62 11.57 -6.73
N ILE A 364 -16.50 11.98 -6.15
CA ILE A 364 -16.39 12.10 -4.70
C ILE A 364 -17.44 13.12 -4.23
N ASN A 365 -18.20 12.74 -3.19
CA ASN A 365 -19.30 13.52 -2.61
C ASN A 365 -20.56 13.66 -3.50
N GLU A 366 -20.66 12.93 -4.61
CA GLU A 366 -21.87 12.94 -5.44
C GLU A 366 -23.03 12.20 -4.74
N PHE A 367 -22.71 11.11 -4.05
CA PHE A 367 -23.63 10.31 -3.22
C PHE A 367 -23.08 10.09 -1.81
N GLU A 368 -23.94 9.80 -0.83
CA GLU A 368 -23.53 9.53 0.56
C GLU A 368 -22.49 8.40 0.68
N TRP A 369 -22.60 7.37 -0.16
CA TRP A 369 -21.66 6.24 -0.20
C TRP A 369 -20.38 6.53 -1.00
N SER A 370 -20.34 7.62 -1.78
CA SER A 370 -19.19 8.02 -2.60
C SER A 370 -18.16 8.89 -1.85
N ILE A 371 -18.41 9.16 -0.56
CA ILE A 371 -17.53 9.98 0.27
C ILE A 371 -16.31 9.15 0.69
N ASN A 372 -15.12 9.68 0.42
CA ASN A 372 -13.86 9.12 0.90
C ASN A 372 -13.86 8.95 2.41
N LYS A 373 -13.30 7.85 2.89
CA LYS A 373 -13.17 7.64 4.33
C LYS A 373 -11.83 8.17 4.80
N GLU A 374 -11.87 8.73 6.00
CA GLU A 374 -10.72 9.34 6.66
C GLU A 374 -10.56 8.68 8.02
N LEU A 375 -9.33 8.58 8.49
CA LEU A 375 -9.03 7.99 9.78
C LEU A 375 -9.56 8.91 10.90
N PRO A 376 -10.23 8.36 11.94
CA PRO A 376 -10.67 9.16 13.09
C PRO A 376 -9.48 9.58 13.94
N ASN A 377 -9.52 10.72 14.62
CA ASN A 377 -8.49 11.07 15.61
C ASN A 377 -8.35 10.01 16.72
N ARG A 378 -7.15 9.90 17.30
CA ARG A 378 -6.89 8.95 18.39
C ARG A 378 -7.42 9.51 19.70
N GLU A 379 -8.51 8.94 20.20
CA GLU A 379 -9.17 9.42 21.42
C GLU A 379 -8.45 8.95 22.70
N GLU A 380 -8.12 9.86 23.61
CA GLU A 380 -7.60 9.48 24.93
C GLU A 380 -8.73 8.98 25.83
N ILE A 381 -8.62 7.73 26.29
CA ILE A 381 -9.53 7.14 27.25
C ILE A 381 -9.01 7.42 28.66
N SER A 382 -9.64 8.39 29.33
CA SER A 382 -9.38 8.61 30.76
C SER A 382 -9.95 7.45 31.60
N VAL A 383 -9.07 6.72 32.29
CA VAL A 383 -9.42 5.55 33.15
C VAL A 383 -10.29 5.94 34.36
N LYS A 384 -10.59 7.24 34.57
CA LYS A 384 -11.35 7.76 35.71
C LYS A 384 -12.85 7.48 35.71
N LYS A 385 -13.42 6.80 34.69
CA LYS A 385 -14.83 6.34 34.72
C LYS A 385 -14.94 4.85 34.38
N ASN A 386 -15.01 4.03 35.43
CA ASN A 386 -15.38 2.60 35.45
C ASN A 386 -14.46 1.64 34.66
N GLN A 387 -13.44 1.14 35.37
CA GLN A 387 -12.46 0.15 34.91
C GLN A 387 -13.07 -1.18 34.41
N GLU A 388 -14.29 -1.55 34.80
CA GLU A 388 -14.94 -2.78 34.32
C GLU A 388 -15.75 -2.61 33.02
N ASN A 389 -16.04 -1.39 32.57
CA ASN A 389 -17.05 -1.19 31.53
C ASN A 389 -16.49 -0.93 30.14
N ILE A 390 -15.26 -0.46 29.96
CA ILE A 390 -14.82 0.05 28.64
C ILE A 390 -14.57 -1.09 27.64
N PHE A 391 -13.79 -2.11 28.01
CA PHE A 391 -13.51 -3.24 27.12
C PHE A 391 -14.77 -4.06 26.81
N LEU A 392 -15.63 -4.28 27.82
CA LEU A 392 -16.92 -4.96 27.64
C LEU A 392 -17.92 -4.12 26.82
N ARG A 393 -17.95 -2.80 27.00
CA ARG A 393 -18.79 -1.90 26.21
C ARG A 393 -18.27 -1.75 24.78
N MET A 394 -16.95 -1.77 24.57
CA MET A 394 -16.33 -1.83 23.24
C MET A 394 -16.65 -3.14 22.54
N ILE A 395 -16.48 -4.30 23.19
CA ILE A 395 -16.86 -5.61 22.63
C ILE A 395 -18.37 -5.65 22.33
N LYS A 396 -19.22 -5.10 23.22
CA LYS A 396 -20.67 -5.06 23.02
C LYS A 396 -21.06 -4.14 21.85
N THR A 397 -20.42 -2.97 21.74
CA THR A 397 -20.64 -2.03 20.62
C THR A 397 -20.15 -2.61 19.29
N LEU A 398 -18.99 -3.29 19.29
CA LEU A 398 -18.46 -3.98 18.11
C LEU A 398 -19.39 -5.14 17.69
N ARG A 399 -19.92 -5.90 18.65
CA ARG A 399 -20.89 -6.98 18.41
C ARG A 399 -22.22 -6.47 17.86
N ASP A 400 -22.75 -5.37 18.40
CA ASP A 400 -24.01 -4.78 17.97
C ASP A 400 -23.90 -4.10 16.59
N LYS A 401 -22.73 -3.52 16.27
CA LYS A 401 -22.44 -2.99 14.92
C LYS A 401 -22.14 -4.07 13.90
N PHE A 402 -21.56 -5.22 14.29
CA PHE A 402 -21.37 -6.37 13.40
C PHE A 402 -22.66 -6.86 12.74
N ARG A 403 -23.82 -6.68 13.40
CA ARG A 403 -25.13 -6.96 12.80
C ARG A 403 -25.50 -6.03 11.62
N LYS A 404 -24.79 -4.90 11.48
CA LYS A 404 -25.04 -3.85 10.47
C LYS A 404 -23.91 -3.70 9.46
N ILE A 405 -22.77 -4.36 9.67
CA ILE A 405 -21.63 -4.31 8.74
C ILE A 405 -21.87 -5.39 7.68
N ARG A 406 -22.71 -5.03 6.72
CA ARG A 406 -22.65 -5.59 5.38
C ARG A 406 -22.04 -4.50 4.52
N ILE A 407 -20.77 -4.69 4.14
CA ILE A 407 -20.32 -4.13 2.87
C ILE A 407 -20.93 -5.10 1.86
N PHE A 408 -21.99 -4.66 1.19
CA PHE A 408 -22.98 -5.43 0.41
C PHE A 408 -24.12 -6.07 1.21
#